data_AF-A0A5K1JSI4-F1
#
_entry.id   AF-A0A5K1JSI4-F1
#
_cell.length_a   1.000
_cell.length_b   1.000
_cell.length_c   1.000
_cell.angle_alpha   90.00
_cell.angle_beta   90.00
_cell.angle_gamma   90.00
#
_symmetry.space_group_name_H-M   'P 1'
#
loop_
_entity.id
_entity.type
_entity.pdbx_description
1 polymer ?
#
loop_
_entity_poly.entity_id
_entity_poly.type
_entity_poly.pdbx_seq_one_letter_code
_entity_poly.pdbx_strand_id
1 'polypeptide(L)'
;MEESNACCSLQNEKALDDVLDGRRLHPSTLCYLHCPFISSQPIRMPIVQFAPFQSLVEPAFWHALTDLKIDVLRLSDHPVPLTASYTTGRSINDRETGKDIALASTLTVGGSAFAEHPQTPQGAIAARGTLKNFNTIEDFKNADKAALFGALADEIWTSITADRSTALLNRFLVITFADLKKYKYFYWFAFPAFAAKPAWEIDGDWAPAEATLGADA
;
A
#
# COMPACT_ATOMS: atom_id res chain seq x y z
N MET A 1 -8.88 10.78 23.35
CA MET A 1 -10.25 11.26 23.67
C MET A 1 -10.13 11.91 25.03
N GLU A 2 -10.70 13.10 25.17
CA GLU A 2 -10.64 14.01 26.34
C GLU A 2 -9.34 14.80 26.54
N GLU A 3 -9.37 16.05 26.07
CA GLU A 3 -9.13 17.28 26.85
C GLU A 3 -8.54 18.36 25.93
N SER A 4 -9.40 19.15 25.29
CA SER A 4 -9.16 20.58 24.99
C SER A 4 -10.37 21.12 24.22
N ASN A 5 -11.50 21.31 24.91
CA ASN A 5 -12.67 21.97 24.31
C ASN A 5 -13.53 22.69 25.37
N ALA A 6 -12.91 23.28 26.38
CA ALA A 6 -13.61 23.95 27.48
C ALA A 6 -13.32 25.46 27.61
N CYS A 7 -12.44 26.04 26.79
CA CYS A 7 -12.07 27.46 26.94
C CYS A 7 -12.79 28.42 25.97
N CYS A 8 -13.53 27.92 24.97
CA CYS A 8 -14.05 28.76 23.89
C CYS A 8 -15.56 29.12 24.01
N SER A 9 -16.24 28.71 25.09
CA SER A 9 -17.70 28.86 25.22
C SER A 9 -18.17 29.83 26.32
N LEU A 10 -17.27 30.51 27.05
CA LEU A 10 -17.67 31.34 28.21
C LEU A 10 -17.47 32.86 28.07
N GLN A 11 -17.20 33.36 26.86
CA GLN A 11 -17.00 34.81 26.65
C GLN A 11 -18.08 35.51 25.81
N ASN A 12 -19.17 34.84 25.44
CA ASN A 12 -20.14 35.42 24.50
C ASN A 12 -21.53 35.75 25.05
N GLU A 13 -21.77 35.63 26.36
CA GLU A 13 -23.08 35.95 26.96
C GLU A 13 -23.10 37.16 27.90
N LYS A 14 -21.94 37.82 28.13
CA LYS A 14 -21.88 39.02 28.98
C LYS A 14 -21.62 40.33 28.22
N ALA A 15 -21.42 40.24 26.90
CA ALA A 15 -21.12 41.38 26.04
C ALA A 15 -22.36 41.98 25.33
N LEU A 16 -23.55 41.39 25.55
CA LEU A 16 -24.79 41.87 24.93
C LEU A 16 -25.67 42.73 25.85
N ASP A 17 -25.38 42.78 27.16
CA ASP A 17 -26.19 43.55 28.14
C ASP A 17 -25.60 44.92 28.52
N ASP A 18 -24.33 45.20 28.23
CA ASP A 18 -23.67 46.48 28.60
C ASP A 18 -23.78 47.58 27.52
N VAL A 19 -24.56 47.37 26.45
CA VAL A 19 -24.80 48.37 25.37
C VAL A 19 -26.04 49.26 25.65
N LEU A 20 -26.78 49.02 26.74
CA LEU A 20 -28.00 49.77 27.08
C LEU A 20 -27.89 50.79 28.22
N ASP A 21 -26.70 51.11 28.72
CA ASP A 21 -26.55 52.14 29.76
C ASP A 21 -25.39 53.10 29.47
N GLY A 22 -25.70 54.14 28.69
CA GLY A 22 -24.73 55.12 28.22
C GLY A 22 -24.04 55.87 29.36
N ARG A 23 -22.80 55.48 29.70
CA ARG A 23 -21.85 56.31 30.46
C ARG A 23 -20.41 56.17 29.95
N ARG A 24 -19.77 57.33 29.74
CA ARG A 24 -18.36 57.51 29.35
C ARG A 24 -17.38 56.90 30.35
N LEU A 25 -16.29 56.31 29.85
CA LEU A 25 -15.01 56.28 30.55
C LEU A 25 -13.87 56.71 29.60
N HIS A 26 -12.99 57.54 30.16
CA HIS A 26 -11.89 58.27 29.51
C HIS A 26 -10.67 57.37 29.18
N PRO A 27 -9.77 57.81 28.28
CA PRO A 27 -8.67 57.00 27.75
C PRO A 27 -7.38 57.24 28.55
N SER A 28 -6.63 56.20 28.93
CA SER A 28 -5.20 56.31 29.27
C SER A 28 -4.54 54.93 29.37
N THR A 29 -3.54 54.73 28.50
CA THR A 29 -2.38 53.85 28.71
C THR A 29 -2.58 52.35 28.53
N LEU A 30 -2.65 51.92 27.26
CA LEU A 30 -2.24 50.57 26.84
C LEU A 30 -0.88 50.70 26.14
N CYS A 31 0.19 50.51 26.93
CA CYS A 31 1.54 50.35 26.41
C CYS A 31 1.61 49.04 25.62
N TYR A 32 1.95 49.19 24.34
CA TYR A 32 2.29 48.13 23.41
C TYR A 32 3.41 47.24 23.98
N LEU A 33 3.11 45.96 24.21
CA LEU A 33 4.10 44.90 24.13
C LEU A 33 3.81 44.12 22.85
N HIS A 34 4.44 44.61 21.77
CA HIS A 34 4.52 43.92 20.50
C HIS A 34 5.50 42.74 20.68
N CYS A 35 5.00 41.61 21.16
CA CYS A 35 5.70 40.35 21.05
C CYS A 35 5.41 39.82 19.64
N PRO A 36 6.41 39.65 18.75
CA PRO A 36 6.16 38.99 17.48
C PRO A 36 5.83 37.55 17.83
N PHE A 37 4.55 37.20 17.76
CA PHE A 37 4.11 35.82 17.73
C PHE A 37 4.66 35.23 16.43
N ILE A 38 5.90 34.73 16.51
CA ILE A 38 6.43 33.80 15.53
C ILE A 38 5.46 32.63 15.61
N SER A 39 4.51 32.63 14.68
CA SER A 39 3.70 31.47 14.33
C SER A 39 4.69 30.40 13.89
N SER A 40 5.19 29.65 14.87
CA SER A 40 5.80 28.37 14.65
C SER A 40 4.67 27.46 14.22
N GLN A 41 4.36 27.52 12.92
CA GLN A 41 3.55 26.48 12.29
C GLN A 41 4.19 25.15 12.70
N PRO A 42 3.43 24.19 13.27
CA PRO A 42 3.99 22.88 13.56
C PRO A 42 4.55 22.34 12.24
N ILE A 43 5.82 21.91 12.27
CA ILE A 43 6.48 21.26 11.14
C ILE A 43 5.57 20.09 10.75
N ARG A 44 4.81 20.25 9.66
CA ARG A 44 3.93 19.21 9.16
C ARG A 44 4.82 18.23 8.43
N MET A 45 5.33 17.24 9.14
CA MET A 45 6.01 16.12 8.51
C MET A 45 4.99 15.37 7.64
N PRO A 46 5.20 15.25 6.32
CA PRO A 46 4.24 14.59 5.46
C PRO A 46 4.22 13.09 5.76
N ILE A 47 3.01 12.53 5.83
CA ILE A 47 2.81 11.10 6.04
C ILE A 47 3.16 10.34 4.75
N VAL A 48 3.93 9.26 4.89
CA VAL A 48 4.30 8.37 3.78
C VAL A 48 3.04 7.67 3.25
N GLN A 49 2.81 7.79 1.94
CA GLN A 49 1.76 7.07 1.22
C GLN A 49 2.38 6.04 0.26
N PHE A 50 1.72 4.89 0.14
CA PHE A 50 2.18 3.79 -0.71
C PHE A 50 1.24 3.61 -1.89
N ALA A 51 1.81 3.44 -3.09
CA ALA A 51 1.05 3.07 -4.27
C ALA A 51 0.71 1.57 -4.23
N PRO A 52 -0.52 1.17 -4.62
CA PRO A 52 -0.90 -0.23 -4.66
C PRO A 52 -0.14 -0.98 -5.76
N PHE A 53 0.33 -2.19 -5.45
CA PHE A 53 1.07 -3.00 -6.40
C PHE A 53 0.13 -3.63 -7.44
N GLN A 54 0.45 -3.44 -8.72
CA GLN A 54 -0.37 -3.93 -9.83
C GLN A 54 0.03 -5.35 -10.21
N SER A 55 -0.96 -6.21 -10.44
CA SER A 55 -0.77 -7.59 -10.93
C SER A 55 -1.21 -7.72 -12.38
N LEU A 56 -0.36 -8.30 -13.22
CA LEU A 56 -0.66 -8.69 -14.60
C LEU A 56 -0.56 -10.21 -14.74
N VAL A 57 -1.57 -10.82 -15.35
CA VAL A 57 -1.60 -12.27 -15.58
C VAL A 57 -1.59 -12.53 -17.08
N GLU A 58 -0.59 -13.27 -17.55
CA GLU A 58 -0.50 -13.63 -18.96
C GLU A 58 -1.48 -14.77 -19.30
N PRO A 59 -2.00 -14.83 -20.54
CA PRO A 59 -2.88 -15.92 -20.96
C PRO A 59 -2.27 -17.31 -20.75
N ALA A 60 -0.95 -17.45 -20.96
CA ALA A 60 -0.21 -18.69 -20.76
C ALA A 60 -0.33 -19.25 -19.33
N PHE A 61 -0.50 -18.38 -18.33
CA PHE A 61 -0.72 -18.80 -16.95
C PHE A 61 -2.00 -19.61 -16.77
N TRP A 62 -3.10 -19.21 -17.44
CA TRP A 62 -4.39 -19.90 -17.31
C TRP A 62 -4.38 -21.29 -17.95
N HIS A 63 -3.61 -21.45 -19.02
CA HIS A 63 -3.37 -22.76 -19.63
C HIS A 63 -2.61 -23.66 -18.67
N ALA A 64 -1.47 -23.19 -18.14
CA ALA A 64 -0.68 -23.93 -17.17
C ALA A 64 -1.48 -24.27 -15.89
N LEU A 65 -2.34 -23.36 -15.42
CA LEU A 65 -3.23 -23.60 -14.28
C LEU A 65 -4.26 -24.70 -14.58
N THR A 66 -4.77 -24.75 -15.80
CA THR A 66 -5.73 -25.77 -16.23
C THR A 66 -5.07 -27.15 -16.28
N ASP A 67 -3.89 -27.24 -16.88
CA ASP A 67 -3.11 -28.47 -16.93
C ASP A 67 -2.79 -28.96 -15.52
N LEU A 68 -2.29 -28.06 -14.66
CA LEU A 68 -2.02 -28.35 -13.25
C LEU A 68 -3.28 -28.82 -12.49
N LYS A 69 -4.44 -28.22 -12.78
CA LYS A 69 -5.71 -28.58 -12.14
C LYS A 69 -6.15 -29.99 -12.52
N ILE A 70 -5.99 -30.36 -13.79
CA ILE A 70 -6.38 -31.68 -14.30
C ILE A 70 -5.39 -32.75 -13.83
N ASP A 71 -4.10 -32.46 -13.89
CA ASP A 71 -3.05 -33.45 -13.68
C ASP A 71 -2.75 -33.68 -12.20
N VAL A 72 -2.62 -32.59 -11.43
CA VAL A 72 -2.11 -32.62 -10.05
C VAL A 72 -3.20 -32.40 -9.04
N LEU A 73 -3.93 -31.27 -9.14
CA LEU A 73 -4.86 -30.89 -8.07
C LEU A 73 -6.08 -31.80 -8.04
N ARG A 74 -6.69 -32.14 -9.18
CA ARG A 74 -7.90 -32.96 -9.32
C ARG A 74 -9.04 -32.57 -8.37
N LEU A 75 -9.05 -33.14 -7.16
CA LEU A 75 -10.03 -32.91 -6.10
C LEU A 75 -9.43 -32.24 -4.84
N SER A 76 -8.12 -32.05 -4.81
CA SER A 76 -7.42 -31.41 -3.71
C SER A 76 -7.39 -29.90 -3.87
N ASP A 77 -7.62 -29.19 -2.76
CA ASP A 77 -7.52 -27.73 -2.67
C ASP A 77 -6.20 -27.32 -2.00
N HIS A 78 -5.13 -28.09 -2.23
CA HIS A 78 -3.83 -27.81 -1.64
C HIS A 78 -3.22 -26.53 -2.24
N PRO A 79 -2.59 -25.67 -1.41
CA PRO A 79 -1.87 -24.51 -1.91
C PRO A 79 -0.66 -24.94 -2.75
N VAL A 80 -0.45 -24.27 -3.88
CA VAL A 80 0.64 -24.54 -4.82
C VAL A 80 1.63 -23.37 -4.77
N PRO A 81 2.95 -23.63 -4.69
CA PRO A 81 3.94 -22.56 -4.80
C PRO A 81 3.90 -21.93 -6.20
N LEU A 82 4.02 -20.62 -6.24
CA LEU A 82 3.95 -19.82 -7.46
C LEU A 82 5.14 -18.88 -7.52
N THR A 83 5.70 -18.66 -8.70
CA THR A 83 6.76 -17.67 -8.91
C THR A 83 6.31 -16.64 -9.93
N ALA A 84 6.39 -15.37 -9.55
CA ALA A 84 6.13 -14.24 -10.42
C ALA A 84 7.41 -13.42 -10.61
N SER A 85 7.39 -12.53 -11.59
CA SER A 85 8.50 -11.62 -11.85
C SER A 85 7.99 -10.19 -11.96
N TYR A 86 8.71 -9.24 -11.37
CA TYR A 86 8.43 -7.82 -11.53
C TYR A 86 9.71 -7.08 -11.94
N THR A 87 9.56 -5.92 -12.55
CA THR A 87 10.68 -5.07 -12.96
C THR A 87 10.68 -3.79 -12.17
N THR A 88 11.85 -3.14 -12.03
CA THR A 88 11.91 -1.81 -11.44
C THR A 88 11.02 -0.83 -12.24
N GLY A 89 10.43 0.14 -11.53
CA GLY A 89 9.67 1.21 -12.18
C GLY A 89 10.54 1.94 -13.20
N ARG A 90 9.93 2.37 -14.31
CA ARG A 90 10.62 3.06 -15.40
C ARG A 90 10.03 4.43 -15.58
N SER A 91 10.87 5.45 -15.71
CA SER A 91 10.43 6.76 -16.15
C SER A 91 10.59 6.83 -17.66
N ILE A 92 9.51 7.16 -18.38
CA ILE A 92 9.56 7.39 -19.83
C ILE A 92 9.35 8.88 -20.06
N ASN A 93 10.27 9.50 -20.79
CA ASN A 93 10.11 10.86 -21.25
C ASN A 93 9.10 10.89 -22.41
N ASP A 94 7.97 11.57 -22.21
CA ASP A 94 7.00 11.75 -23.28
C ASP A 94 7.53 12.72 -24.33
N ARG A 95 7.61 12.25 -25.58
CA ARG A 95 8.17 13.00 -26.71
C ARG A 95 7.33 14.22 -27.09
N GLU A 96 6.04 14.25 -26.76
CA GLU A 96 5.16 15.38 -27.09
C GLU A 96 5.09 16.44 -25.98
N THR A 97 5.16 16.03 -24.72
CA THR A 97 5.03 16.95 -23.57
C THR A 97 6.35 17.25 -22.84
N GLY A 98 7.43 16.52 -23.15
CA GLY A 98 8.74 16.63 -22.50
C GLY A 98 8.72 16.28 -21.01
N LYS A 99 7.61 15.74 -20.50
CA LYS A 99 7.44 15.35 -19.10
C LYS A 99 7.82 13.89 -18.91
N ASP A 100 8.49 13.60 -17.80
CA ASP A 100 8.75 12.24 -17.37
C ASP A 100 7.49 11.62 -16.76
N ILE A 101 7.04 10.53 -17.37
CA ILE A 101 5.93 9.72 -16.87
C ILE A 101 6.54 8.53 -16.15
N ALA A 102 6.35 8.50 -14.83
CA ALA A 102 6.73 7.36 -14.01
C ALA A 102 5.74 6.19 -14.24
N LEU A 103 6.23 5.08 -14.79
CA LEU A 103 5.51 3.83 -14.87
C LEU A 103 5.79 3.00 -13.63
N ALA A 104 4.73 2.72 -12.87
CA ALA A 104 4.79 1.85 -11.71
C ALA A 104 5.24 0.44 -12.10
N SER A 105 5.91 -0.24 -11.16
CA SER A 105 6.24 -1.65 -11.30
C SER A 105 4.96 -2.49 -11.32
N THR A 106 4.94 -3.49 -12.19
CA THR A 106 3.85 -4.47 -12.30
C THR A 106 4.40 -5.86 -12.06
N LEU A 107 3.73 -6.64 -11.21
CA LEU A 107 4.00 -8.04 -10.99
C LEU A 107 3.36 -8.86 -12.11
N THR A 108 4.19 -9.52 -12.93
CA THR A 108 3.71 -10.38 -14.02
C THR A 108 3.79 -11.84 -13.63
N VAL A 109 2.69 -12.56 -13.85
CA VAL A 109 2.61 -14.02 -13.69
C VAL A 109 2.44 -14.66 -15.07
N GLY A 110 3.45 -15.42 -15.49
CA GLY A 110 3.52 -16.09 -16.79
C GLY A 110 3.20 -17.59 -16.74
N GLY A 111 3.29 -18.26 -17.89
CA GLY A 111 3.05 -19.71 -18.01
C GLY A 111 4.07 -20.59 -17.25
N SER A 112 5.29 -20.10 -17.06
CA SER A 112 6.34 -20.79 -16.30
C SER A 112 6.28 -20.57 -14.79
N ALA A 113 5.21 -19.94 -14.28
CA ALA A 113 5.10 -19.57 -12.87
C ALA A 113 5.01 -20.78 -11.92
N PHE A 114 4.60 -21.95 -12.43
CA PHE A 114 4.53 -23.22 -11.69
C PHE A 114 5.76 -24.11 -11.86
N ALA A 115 6.74 -23.70 -12.68
CA ALA A 115 7.93 -24.50 -12.89
C ALA A 115 8.80 -24.55 -11.62
N GLU A 116 9.43 -25.69 -11.35
CA GLU A 116 10.36 -25.85 -10.21
C GLU A 116 11.56 -24.89 -10.31
N HIS A 117 12.02 -24.63 -11.54
CA HIS A 117 13.16 -23.77 -11.84
C HIS A 117 12.75 -22.61 -12.77
N PRO A 118 12.04 -21.59 -12.23
CA PRO A 118 11.56 -20.48 -13.03
C PRO A 118 12.75 -19.65 -13.52
N GLN A 119 12.91 -19.58 -14.85
CA GLN A 119 13.89 -18.70 -15.48
C GLN A 119 13.37 -17.26 -15.34
N THR A 120 14.03 -16.47 -14.50
CA THR A 120 13.67 -15.06 -14.34
C THR A 120 14.30 -14.28 -15.51
N PRO A 121 13.51 -13.50 -16.27
CA PRO A 121 14.04 -12.67 -17.34
C PRO A 121 15.17 -11.74 -16.86
N GLN A 122 16.12 -11.43 -17.73
CA GLN A 122 17.20 -10.50 -17.40
C GLN A 122 16.62 -9.14 -17.00
N GLY A 123 17.05 -8.63 -15.83
CA GLY A 123 16.55 -7.36 -15.27
C GLY A 123 15.20 -7.45 -14.54
N ALA A 124 14.61 -8.64 -14.42
CA ALA A 124 13.43 -8.88 -13.60
C ALA A 124 13.83 -9.49 -12.25
N ILE A 125 13.02 -9.23 -11.22
CA ILE A 125 13.19 -9.74 -9.86
C ILE A 125 12.11 -10.79 -9.62
N ALA A 126 12.52 -11.95 -9.09
CA ALA A 126 11.61 -13.02 -8.74
C ALA A 126 10.88 -12.70 -7.43
N ALA A 127 9.55 -12.80 -7.45
CA ALA A 127 8.69 -12.79 -6.27
C ALA A 127 8.12 -14.20 -6.08
N ARG A 128 8.17 -14.71 -4.86
CA ARG A 128 7.58 -16.02 -4.50
C ARG A 128 6.19 -15.81 -3.96
N GLY A 129 5.25 -16.63 -4.34
CA GLY A 129 3.87 -16.54 -3.89
C GLY A 129 3.25 -17.91 -3.72
N THR A 130 2.01 -17.91 -3.28
CA THR A 130 1.22 -19.12 -3.13
C THR A 130 -0.09 -18.96 -3.89
N LEU A 131 -0.46 -19.98 -4.66
CA LEU A 131 -1.74 -20.08 -5.32
C LEU A 131 -2.64 -21.05 -4.55
N LYS A 132 -3.84 -20.61 -4.18
CA LYS A 132 -4.90 -21.49 -3.69
C LYS A 132 -6.03 -21.53 -4.71
N ASN A 133 -6.14 -22.64 -5.43
CA ASN A 133 -7.28 -22.87 -6.30
C ASN A 133 -8.42 -23.55 -5.53
N PHE A 134 -9.63 -23.05 -5.72
CA PHE A 134 -10.86 -23.67 -5.23
C PHE A 134 -11.54 -24.49 -6.34
N ASN A 135 -12.19 -25.58 -5.95
CA ASN A 135 -12.92 -26.44 -6.86
C ASN A 135 -14.31 -25.92 -7.21
N THR A 136 -15.00 -25.26 -6.28
CA THR A 136 -16.33 -24.67 -6.50
C THR A 136 -16.30 -23.15 -6.36
N ILE A 137 -17.23 -22.47 -7.04
CA ILE A 137 -17.39 -21.01 -6.92
C ILE A 137 -17.94 -20.60 -5.55
N GLU A 138 -18.71 -21.50 -4.92
CA GLU A 138 -19.30 -21.30 -3.60
C GLU A 138 -18.18 -21.27 -2.56
N ASP A 139 -17.25 -22.22 -2.61
CA ASP A 139 -16.06 -22.23 -1.74
C ASP A 139 -15.20 -21.00 -1.96
N PHE A 140 -14.98 -20.57 -3.21
CA PHE A 140 -14.23 -19.34 -3.50
C PHE A 140 -14.89 -18.09 -2.88
N LYS A 141 -16.21 -18.01 -2.91
CA LYS A 141 -16.97 -16.89 -2.32
C LYS A 141 -16.99 -16.94 -0.80
N ASN A 142 -17.23 -18.13 -0.23
CA ASN A 142 -17.30 -18.39 1.20
C ASN A 142 -15.93 -18.50 1.87
N ALA A 143 -14.85 -18.59 1.09
CA ALA A 143 -13.50 -18.63 1.60
C ALA A 143 -13.20 -17.40 2.45
N ASP A 144 -12.68 -17.66 3.65
CA ASP A 144 -12.16 -16.64 4.55
C ASP A 144 -10.84 -16.09 4.01
N LYS A 145 -11.02 -15.15 3.08
CA LYS A 145 -9.98 -14.36 2.45
C LYS A 145 -9.11 -13.61 3.47
N ALA A 146 -9.69 -13.18 4.59
CA ALA A 146 -8.98 -12.47 5.64
C ALA A 146 -8.11 -13.43 6.45
N ALA A 147 -8.61 -14.63 6.79
CA ALA A 147 -7.81 -15.63 7.48
C ALA A 147 -6.62 -16.13 6.63
N LEU A 148 -6.83 -16.36 5.32
CA LEU A 148 -5.75 -16.76 4.41
C LEU A 148 -4.68 -15.67 4.28
N PHE A 149 -5.11 -14.41 4.21
CA PHE A 149 -4.21 -13.26 4.19
C PHE A 149 -3.46 -13.11 5.52
N GLY A 150 -4.15 -13.26 6.65
CA GLY A 150 -3.57 -13.19 7.99
C GLY A 150 -2.51 -14.27 8.20
N ALA A 151 -2.79 -15.52 7.82
CA ALA A 151 -1.84 -16.61 7.92
C ALA A 151 -0.54 -16.35 7.12
N LEU A 152 -0.65 -15.79 5.90
CA LEU A 152 0.52 -15.41 5.12
C LEU A 152 1.26 -14.22 5.75
N ALA A 153 0.54 -13.23 6.28
CA ALA A 153 1.14 -12.12 6.98
C ALA A 153 1.90 -12.58 8.23
N ASP A 154 1.34 -13.51 9.02
CA ASP A 154 2.00 -14.08 10.20
C ASP A 154 3.28 -14.84 9.84
N GLU A 155 3.29 -15.57 8.71
CA GLU A 155 4.50 -16.22 8.20
C GLU A 155 5.59 -15.20 7.85
N ILE A 156 5.23 -14.13 7.15
CA ILE A 156 6.16 -13.04 6.81
C ILE A 156 6.67 -12.37 8.09
N TRP A 157 5.79 -12.07 9.04
CA TRP A 157 6.14 -11.44 10.31
C TRP A 157 7.09 -12.30 11.15
N THR A 158 6.84 -13.60 11.20
CA THR A 158 7.71 -14.57 11.89
C THR A 158 9.09 -14.61 11.25
N SER A 159 9.18 -14.64 9.91
CA SER A 159 10.47 -14.60 9.19
C SER A 159 11.24 -13.31 9.40
N ILE A 160 10.56 -12.17 9.58
CA ILE A 160 11.23 -10.89 9.88
C ILE A 160 11.77 -10.90 11.32
N THR A 161 10.95 -11.32 12.28
CA THR A 161 11.24 -11.18 13.71
C THR A 161 12.15 -12.28 14.25
N ALA A 162 11.91 -13.53 13.87
CA ALA A 162 12.69 -14.68 14.31
C ALA A 162 13.94 -14.89 13.45
N ASP A 163 13.76 -14.98 12.13
CA ASP A 163 14.85 -15.34 11.21
C ASP A 163 15.68 -14.13 10.74
N ARG A 164 15.20 -12.89 10.99
CA ARG A 164 15.81 -11.64 10.53
C ARG A 164 16.10 -11.63 9.02
N SER A 165 15.29 -12.36 8.26
CA SER A 165 15.43 -12.50 6.81
C SER A 165 14.44 -11.60 6.10
N THR A 166 14.92 -10.83 5.12
CA THR A 166 14.09 -9.99 4.25
C THR A 166 13.59 -10.72 3.00
N ALA A 167 14.00 -11.98 2.82
CA ALA A 167 13.71 -12.74 1.61
C ALA A 167 12.22 -13.01 1.37
N LEU A 168 11.39 -13.01 2.44
CA LEU A 168 9.95 -13.28 2.35
C LEU A 168 9.08 -12.03 2.24
N LEU A 169 9.65 -10.83 2.25
CA LEU A 169 8.88 -9.57 2.23
C LEU A 169 8.03 -9.43 0.97
N ASN A 170 8.54 -9.88 -0.18
CA ASN A 170 7.86 -9.77 -1.46
C ASN A 170 6.95 -10.96 -1.76
N ARG A 171 6.39 -11.59 -0.73
CA ARG A 171 5.43 -12.67 -0.90
C ARG A 171 4.06 -12.15 -1.33
N PHE A 172 3.36 -12.96 -2.11
CA PHE A 172 2.00 -12.67 -2.55
C PHE A 172 1.12 -13.92 -2.48
N LEU A 173 -0.18 -13.71 -2.33
CA LEU A 173 -1.20 -14.75 -2.35
C LEU A 173 -2.09 -14.55 -3.57
N VAL A 174 -2.38 -15.65 -4.26
CA VAL A 174 -3.37 -15.68 -5.33
C VAL A 174 -4.43 -16.70 -4.97
N ILE A 175 -5.68 -16.27 -4.98
CA ILE A 175 -6.81 -17.17 -4.82
C ILE A 175 -7.52 -17.26 -6.16
N THR A 176 -7.80 -18.47 -6.63
CA THR A 176 -8.45 -18.69 -7.93
C THR A 176 -9.60 -19.67 -7.86
N PHE A 177 -10.51 -19.54 -8.82
CA PHE A 177 -11.49 -20.55 -9.17
C PHE A 177 -11.57 -20.64 -10.69
N ALA A 178 -11.19 -21.79 -11.24
CA ALA A 178 -11.21 -22.08 -12.67
C ALA A 178 -12.45 -22.91 -13.05
N ASP A 179 -13.37 -22.33 -13.82
CA ASP A 179 -14.48 -23.02 -14.47
C ASP A 179 -14.05 -23.51 -15.86
N LEU A 180 -13.58 -24.76 -15.91
CA LEU A 180 -13.11 -25.40 -17.14
C LEU A 180 -14.24 -25.66 -18.15
N LYS A 181 -15.51 -25.64 -17.72
CA LYS A 181 -16.65 -25.85 -18.64
C LYS A 181 -16.93 -24.59 -19.45
N LYS A 182 -16.82 -23.42 -18.81
CA LYS A 182 -17.06 -22.12 -19.44
C LYS A 182 -15.78 -21.39 -19.84
N TYR A 183 -14.61 -21.96 -19.57
CA TYR A 183 -13.30 -21.32 -19.69
C TYR A 183 -13.26 -19.94 -19.00
N LYS A 184 -13.82 -19.87 -17.80
CA LYS A 184 -13.85 -18.64 -16.98
C LYS A 184 -12.95 -18.81 -15.76
N TYR A 185 -12.05 -17.85 -15.56
CA TYR A 185 -11.13 -17.83 -14.44
C TYR A 185 -11.47 -16.64 -13.54
N PHE A 186 -11.80 -16.94 -12.29
CA PHE A 186 -11.97 -15.95 -11.25
C PHE A 186 -10.72 -15.95 -10.40
N TYR A 187 -10.18 -14.77 -10.12
CA TYR A 187 -8.94 -14.64 -9.37
C TYR A 187 -8.95 -13.41 -8.48
N TRP A 188 -8.14 -13.48 -7.43
CA TRP A 188 -7.91 -12.38 -6.52
C TRP A 188 -6.46 -12.42 -6.02
N PHE A 189 -5.73 -11.33 -6.27
CA PHE A 189 -4.37 -11.13 -5.78
C PHE A 189 -4.41 -10.38 -4.45
N ALA A 190 -3.57 -10.83 -3.52
CA ALA A 190 -3.33 -10.14 -2.28
C ALA A 190 -1.82 -9.97 -2.06
N PHE A 191 -1.44 -8.75 -1.70
CA PHE A 191 -0.07 -8.35 -1.40
C PHE A 191 -0.01 -7.94 0.07
N PRO A 192 0.46 -8.82 0.96
CA PRO A 192 0.61 -8.49 2.37
C PRO A 192 1.57 -7.31 2.56
N ALA A 193 1.10 -6.28 3.26
CA ALA A 193 1.90 -5.13 3.63
C ALA A 193 1.56 -4.73 5.06
N PHE A 194 2.60 -4.48 5.87
CA PHE A 194 2.43 -4.04 7.24
C PHE A 194 2.35 -2.52 7.29
N ALA A 195 1.22 -2.01 7.77
CA ALA A 195 1.05 -0.59 8.04
C ALA A 195 1.55 -0.28 9.47
N ALA A 196 2.48 0.67 9.59
CA ALA A 196 2.93 1.14 10.89
C ALA A 196 1.88 2.03 11.56
N LYS A 197 1.80 1.93 12.90
CA LYS A 197 1.03 2.81 13.76
C LYS A 197 1.95 3.23 14.93
N PRO A 198 2.35 4.52 15.06
CA PRO A 198 1.97 5.67 14.21
C PRO A 198 2.46 5.54 12.77
N ALA A 199 1.80 6.26 11.86
CA ALA A 199 2.19 6.25 10.45
C ALA A 199 3.62 6.81 10.28
N TRP A 200 4.31 6.38 9.23
CA TRP A 200 5.64 6.90 8.94
C TRP A 200 5.55 8.32 8.42
N GLU A 201 6.46 9.15 8.91
CA GLU A 201 6.59 10.55 8.57
C GLU A 201 7.96 10.77 7.92
N ILE A 202 8.01 11.64 6.92
CA ILE A 202 9.25 11.99 6.23
C ILE A 202 9.81 13.25 6.87
N ASP A 203 11.10 13.20 7.21
CA ASP A 203 11.84 14.39 7.61
C ASP A 203 12.24 15.17 6.35
N GLY A 204 11.46 16.20 6.02
CA GLY A 204 11.66 17.04 4.84
C GLY A 204 10.78 16.70 3.62
N ASP A 205 11.15 17.25 2.47
CA ASP A 205 10.44 17.09 1.20
C ASP A 205 11.03 15.95 0.34
N TRP A 206 10.20 15.32 -0.51
CA TRP A 206 10.66 14.36 -1.51
C TRP A 206 11.59 15.04 -2.52
N ALA A 207 12.84 14.57 -2.60
CA ALA A 207 13.81 14.99 -3.61
C ALA A 207 14.12 13.84 -4.57
N PRO A 208 14.30 14.12 -5.88
CA PRO A 208 14.82 13.12 -6.83
C PRO A 208 16.20 12.63 -6.40
N ALA A 209 16.48 11.34 -6.60
CA ALA A 209 17.77 10.75 -6.23
C ALA A 209 18.96 11.49 -6.87
N GLU A 210 18.81 11.94 -8.12
CA GLU A 210 19.80 12.73 -8.86
C GLU A 210 20.17 14.05 -8.16
N ALA A 211 19.20 14.70 -7.52
CA ALA A 211 19.41 15.96 -6.81
C ALA A 211 20.14 15.76 -5.48
N THR A 212 20.07 14.57 -4.89
CA THR A 212 20.67 14.26 -3.58
C THR A 212 22.01 13.53 -3.69
N LEU A 213 22.16 12.63 -4.67
CA LEU A 213 23.32 11.76 -4.83
C LEU A 213 24.31 12.26 -5.89
N GLY A 214 23.92 13.27 -6.68
CA GLY A 214 24.71 13.77 -7.81
C GLY A 214 24.62 12.87 -9.04
N ALA A 215 24.86 13.44 -10.22
CA ALA A 215 24.78 12.72 -11.50
C ALA A 215 25.99 11.81 -11.80
N ASP A 216 27.02 11.81 -10.94
CA ASP A 216 28.32 11.15 -11.14
C ASP A 216 28.54 9.91 -10.25
N ALA A 217 27.48 9.33 -9.68
CA ALA A 217 27.54 8.12 -8.85
C ALA A 217 27.31 6.84 -9.64
#